data_AF-A0A9D5RDW0-F1
#
_entry.id   AF-A0A9D5RDW0-F1
#
_cell.length_a   1.000
_cell.length_b   1.000
_cell.length_c   1.000
_cell.angle_alpha   90.00
_cell.angle_beta   90.00
_cell.angle_gamma   90.00
#
_symmetry.space_group_name_H-M   'P 1'
#
loop_
_entity.id
_entity.type
_entity.pdbx_description
1 polymer ?
#
loop_
_entity_poly.entity_id
_entity_poly.type
_entity_poly.pdbx_seq_one_letter_code
_entity_poly.pdbx_strand_id
1 'polypeptide(L)'
;LEEAEELGLELAGCATVADVTKVRMYIKNFGEFFNDQIESAETIILSRTQLTTQDKIEKAVALLREHNARARIITTPWDELEPATILSTIESPDYLLTIDDLPEHEHHHHHHHDDDDDHDEHEHHHHHDHDDDDHDEDEHEHHHHHDHDDDHDEDEHEHHHHHDHDEDHDEDEHEHHHHHHGHDHHHHHHDHDADEIFDNVGVETPKKFDEAAVRAVLAELSDEARFGSVLRAKGIVPVADGKWLHFDYVPGESDFRYGPADYTGRLCVIGVKLNEKAIREAFGLE
;
A
#
# COMPACT_ATOMS: atom_id res chain seq x y z
N LEU A 1 -7.33 -1.18 -17.58
CA LEU A 1 -7.72 0.23 -17.42
C LEU A 1 -8.54 0.71 -18.61
N GLU A 2 -8.16 0.39 -19.86
CA GLU A 2 -8.96 0.75 -21.05
C GLU A 2 -10.40 0.18 -21.07
N GLU A 3 -10.63 -1.07 -20.63
CA GLU A 3 -11.99 -1.64 -20.54
C GLU A 3 -12.86 -1.02 -19.42
N ALA A 4 -12.26 -0.32 -18.45
CA ALA A 4 -12.98 0.29 -17.34
C ALA A 4 -13.61 1.64 -17.73
N GLU A 5 -12.96 2.39 -18.62
CA GLU A 5 -13.48 3.67 -19.14
C GLU A 5 -14.70 3.48 -20.04
N GLU A 6 -14.76 2.40 -20.84
CA GLU A 6 -15.95 2.07 -21.66
C GLU A 6 -17.20 1.73 -20.82
N LEU A 7 -17.02 1.38 -19.56
CA LEU A 7 -18.10 1.05 -18.61
C LEU A 7 -18.42 2.19 -17.63
N GLY A 8 -17.72 3.32 -17.70
CA GLY A 8 -17.90 4.45 -16.78
C GLY A 8 -17.52 4.13 -15.33
N LEU A 9 -16.53 3.26 -15.13
CA LEU A 9 -16.04 2.88 -13.81
C LEU A 9 -14.93 3.83 -13.36
N GLU A 10 -15.19 4.59 -12.30
CA GLU A 10 -14.20 5.45 -11.65
C GLU A 10 -13.73 4.80 -10.34
N LEU A 11 -12.42 4.92 -10.06
CA LEU A 11 -11.85 4.44 -8.81
C LEU A 11 -12.18 5.45 -7.71
N ALA A 12 -13.10 5.09 -6.82
CA ALA A 12 -13.58 5.99 -5.78
C ALA A 12 -12.57 6.22 -4.65
N GLY A 13 -11.68 5.26 -4.40
CA GLY A 13 -10.60 5.39 -3.42
C GLY A 13 -10.00 4.05 -3.04
N CYS A 14 -8.75 4.06 -2.55
CA CYS A 14 -8.06 2.85 -2.10
C CYS A 14 -8.03 2.79 -0.57
N ALA A 15 -8.60 1.71 0.00
CA ALA A 15 -8.65 1.52 1.44
C ALA A 15 -8.05 0.19 1.87
N THR A 16 -7.17 0.23 2.89
CA THR A 16 -6.54 -0.95 3.47
C THR A 16 -6.99 -1.13 4.92
N VAL A 17 -7.44 -2.34 5.26
CA VAL A 17 -7.81 -2.69 6.65
C VAL A 17 -6.65 -3.37 7.34
N ALA A 18 -6.18 -2.81 8.45
CA ALA A 18 -5.09 -3.36 9.25
C ALA A 18 -5.56 -3.73 10.66
N ASP A 19 -5.21 -4.93 11.13
CA ASP A 19 -5.49 -5.37 12.51
C ASP A 19 -4.41 -4.83 13.46
N VAL A 20 -4.79 -3.94 14.37
CA VAL A 20 -3.87 -3.27 15.31
C VAL A 20 -3.03 -4.27 16.12
N THR A 21 -3.61 -5.42 16.45
CA THR A 21 -2.92 -6.42 17.26
C THR A 21 -1.83 -7.16 16.47
N LYS A 22 -1.89 -7.12 15.14
CA LYS A 22 -1.04 -7.89 14.23
C LYS A 22 -0.17 -7.04 13.32
N VAL A 23 -0.37 -5.73 13.23
CA VAL A 23 0.44 -4.80 12.40
C VAL A 23 1.94 -5.09 12.53
N ARG A 24 2.46 -5.15 13.76
CA ARG A 24 3.90 -5.40 13.98
C ARG A 24 4.38 -6.76 13.46
N MET A 25 3.55 -7.80 13.62
CA MET A 25 3.87 -9.13 13.10
C MET A 25 3.86 -9.13 11.57
N TYR A 26 2.87 -8.46 10.97
CA TYR A 26 2.74 -8.37 9.52
C TYR A 26 3.84 -7.53 8.88
N ILE A 27 4.20 -6.37 9.41
CA ILE A 27 5.36 -5.59 8.90
C ILE A 27 6.65 -6.42 8.96
N LYS A 28 6.84 -7.21 10.02
CA LYS A 28 8.05 -8.03 10.17
C LYS A 28 8.09 -9.23 9.22
N ASN A 29 6.95 -9.88 9.00
CA ASN A 29 6.89 -11.16 8.27
C ASN A 29 6.44 -11.02 6.80
N PHE A 30 5.71 -9.96 6.48
CA PHE A 30 5.15 -9.65 5.15
C PHE A 30 5.67 -8.32 4.61
N GLY A 31 6.84 -7.84 5.09
CA GLY A 31 7.39 -6.51 4.84
C GLY A 31 6.99 -5.91 3.50
N GLU A 32 7.40 -6.51 2.39
CA GLU A 32 7.08 -5.96 1.05
C GLU A 32 5.58 -5.96 0.75
N PHE A 33 4.87 -7.08 0.90
CA PHE A 33 3.43 -7.17 0.60
C PHE A 33 2.54 -6.32 1.50
N PHE A 34 2.83 -6.30 2.80
CA PHE A 34 2.07 -5.53 3.77
C PHE A 34 2.40 -4.05 3.63
N ASN A 35 3.67 -3.69 3.47
CA ASN A 35 4.05 -2.29 3.31
C ASN A 35 3.54 -1.72 1.99
N ASP A 36 3.61 -2.47 0.89
CA ASP A 36 3.05 -2.04 -0.41
C ASP A 36 1.54 -1.74 -0.31
N GLN A 37 0.78 -2.59 0.39
CA GLN A 37 -0.65 -2.36 0.67
C GLN A 37 -0.91 -1.13 1.55
N ILE A 38 0.02 -0.80 2.45
CA ILE A 38 -0.06 0.39 3.30
C ILE A 38 0.38 1.65 2.55
N GLU A 39 1.40 1.56 1.71
CA GLU A 39 1.95 2.65 0.90
C GLU A 39 0.99 3.07 -0.22
N SER A 40 0.32 2.10 -0.83
CA SER A 40 -0.68 2.32 -1.89
C SER A 40 -2.06 2.74 -1.38
N ALA A 41 -2.30 2.69 -0.05
CA ALA A 41 -3.60 3.05 0.52
C ALA A 41 -3.75 4.56 0.70
N GLU A 42 -4.90 5.11 0.32
CA GLU A 42 -5.29 6.49 0.64
C GLU A 42 -5.94 6.58 2.03
N THR A 43 -6.63 5.51 2.42
CA THR A 43 -7.26 5.37 3.75
C THR A 43 -6.89 4.03 4.36
N ILE A 44 -6.33 4.05 5.57
CA ILE A 44 -6.03 2.86 6.37
C ILE A 44 -7.03 2.80 7.52
N ILE A 45 -7.75 1.68 7.61
CA ILE A 45 -8.76 1.45 8.63
C ILE A 45 -8.18 0.49 9.66
N LEU A 46 -8.00 0.94 10.89
CA LEU A 46 -7.58 0.08 11.98
C LEU A 46 -8.77 -0.73 12.50
N SER A 47 -8.66 -2.05 12.44
CA SER A 47 -9.63 -2.97 13.03
C SER A 47 -9.22 -3.39 14.44
N ARG A 48 -10.22 -3.76 15.26
CA ARG A 48 -10.03 -4.27 16.64
C ARG A 48 -9.36 -3.30 17.60
N THR A 49 -9.50 -2.00 17.36
CA THR A 49 -9.00 -0.93 18.25
C THR A 49 -9.62 -1.03 19.65
N GLN A 50 -10.85 -1.54 19.76
CA GLN A 50 -11.55 -1.81 21.02
C GLN A 50 -10.95 -2.96 21.86
N LEU A 51 -10.14 -3.83 21.27
CA LEU A 51 -9.53 -4.99 21.96
C LEU A 51 -8.12 -4.70 22.48
N THR A 52 -7.65 -3.46 22.37
CA THR A 52 -6.27 -3.09 22.67
C THR A 52 -6.20 -1.77 23.44
N THR A 53 -5.00 -1.40 23.88
CA THR A 53 -4.75 -0.17 24.64
C THR A 53 -4.34 0.97 23.72
N GLN A 54 -4.61 2.21 24.13
CA GLN A 54 -4.25 3.42 23.39
C GLN A 54 -2.75 3.45 22.99
N ASP A 55 -1.84 3.09 23.90
CA ASP A 55 -0.40 2.98 23.62
C ASP A 55 -0.06 2.03 22.44
N LYS A 56 -0.81 0.94 22.28
CA LYS A 56 -0.61 0.01 21.16
C LYS A 56 -1.16 0.56 19.85
N ILE A 57 -2.28 1.29 19.91
CA ILE A 57 -2.86 1.97 18.75
C ILE A 57 -1.87 3.03 18.28
N GLU A 58 -1.35 3.87 19.16
CA GLU A 58 -0.36 4.91 18.84
C GLU A 58 0.92 4.31 18.24
N LYS A 59 1.42 3.20 18.78
CA LYS A 59 2.56 2.49 18.20
C LYS A 59 2.26 1.94 16.80
N ALA A 60 1.08 1.35 16.60
CA ALA A 60 0.67 0.86 15.28
C ALA A 60 0.52 2.00 14.28
N VAL A 61 -0.08 3.12 14.69
CA VAL A 61 -0.20 4.35 13.88
C VAL A 61 1.17 4.89 13.51
N ALA A 62 2.11 4.96 14.46
CA ALA A 62 3.48 5.42 14.20
C ALA A 62 4.17 4.53 13.14
N LEU A 63 4.09 3.21 13.29
CA LEU A 63 4.64 2.26 12.31
C LEU A 63 4.00 2.43 10.92
N LEU A 64 2.68 2.60 10.86
CA LEU A 64 1.98 2.82 9.59
C LEU A 64 2.32 4.17 8.95
N ARG A 65 2.56 5.20 9.78
CA ARG A 65 2.96 6.54 9.34
C ARG A 65 4.38 6.58 8.80
N GLU A 66 5.28 5.72 9.28
CA GLU A 66 6.63 5.57 8.74
C GLU A 66 6.60 5.09 7.27
N HIS A 67 5.63 4.23 6.92
CA HIS A 67 5.43 3.74 5.56
C HIS A 67 4.56 4.68 4.71
N ASN A 68 3.47 5.20 5.29
CA ASN A 68 2.56 6.10 4.59
C ASN A 68 2.18 7.33 5.43
N ALA A 69 2.89 8.43 5.19
CA ALA A 69 2.65 9.71 5.84
C ALA A 69 1.35 10.39 5.37
N ARG A 70 0.86 10.06 4.16
CA ARG A 70 -0.26 10.75 3.51
C ARG A 70 -1.61 10.07 3.73
N ALA A 71 -1.63 8.77 4.04
CA ALA A 71 -2.87 8.03 4.25
C ALA A 71 -3.70 8.61 5.41
N ARG A 72 -5.03 8.60 5.30
CA ARG A 72 -5.88 8.80 6.49
C ARG A 72 -5.86 7.53 7.33
N ILE A 73 -5.74 7.65 8.64
CA ILE A 73 -5.81 6.48 9.53
C ILE A 73 -7.05 6.58 10.40
N ILE A 74 -8.03 5.71 10.17
CA ILE A 74 -9.21 5.59 11.00
C ILE A 74 -8.85 4.71 12.20
N THR A 75 -8.82 5.31 13.39
CA THR A 75 -8.53 4.59 14.65
C THR A 75 -9.79 4.27 15.46
N THR A 76 -10.93 4.83 15.09
CA THR A 76 -12.21 4.65 15.79
C THR A 76 -12.70 3.20 15.64
N PRO A 77 -13.21 2.57 16.71
CA PRO A 77 -13.82 1.24 16.62
C PRO A 77 -14.95 1.20 15.59
N TRP A 78 -15.02 0.12 14.82
CA TRP A 78 -16.00 -0.02 13.74
C TRP A 78 -17.45 -0.04 14.25
N ASP A 79 -17.65 -0.55 15.47
CA ASP A 79 -18.95 -0.60 16.13
C ASP A 79 -19.52 0.81 16.43
N GLU A 80 -18.66 1.83 16.41
CA GLU A 80 -19.00 3.24 16.65
C GLU A 80 -19.03 4.08 15.37
N LEU A 81 -18.71 3.48 14.22
CA LEU A 81 -18.67 4.16 12.93
C LEU A 81 -19.89 3.80 12.08
N GLU A 82 -20.56 4.82 11.57
CA GLU A 82 -21.59 4.63 10.56
C GLU A 82 -20.94 4.24 9.21
N PRO A 83 -21.49 3.25 8.47
CA PRO A 83 -20.92 2.82 7.18
C PRO A 83 -20.75 3.97 6.18
N ALA A 84 -21.64 4.96 6.22
CA ALA A 84 -21.56 6.16 5.39
C ALA A 84 -20.32 7.01 5.69
N THR A 85 -19.89 7.08 6.95
CA THR A 85 -18.69 7.83 7.37
C THR A 85 -17.41 7.13 6.90
N ILE A 86 -17.39 5.79 6.94
CA ILE A 86 -16.25 5.04 6.39
C ILE A 86 -16.17 5.28 4.88
N LEU A 87 -17.30 5.15 4.18
CA LEU A 87 -17.35 5.34 2.74
C LEU A 87 -16.91 6.76 2.34
N SER A 88 -17.44 7.80 2.98
CA SER A 88 -17.05 9.18 2.69
C SER A 88 -15.56 9.44 2.96
N THR A 89 -14.98 8.76 3.96
CA THR A 89 -13.54 8.89 4.27
C THR A 89 -12.68 8.26 3.18
N ILE A 90 -13.15 7.16 2.58
CA ILE A 90 -12.49 6.49 1.45
C ILE A 90 -12.64 7.31 0.16
N GLU A 91 -13.85 7.82 -0.11
CA GLU A 91 -14.19 8.55 -1.35
C GLU A 91 -13.66 9.98 -1.40
N SER A 92 -13.38 10.59 -0.24
CA SER A 92 -12.94 11.98 -0.16
C SER A 92 -11.70 12.11 0.72
N PRO A 93 -10.52 11.78 0.16
CA PRO A 93 -9.28 11.87 0.88
C PRO A 93 -8.77 13.32 1.13
N ASP A 94 -9.59 14.35 0.96
CA ASP A 94 -9.21 15.75 1.26
C ASP A 94 -9.77 16.28 2.58
N TYR A 95 -10.62 15.54 3.31
CA TYR A 95 -11.15 15.97 4.61
C TYR A 95 -10.15 15.78 5.78
N LEU A 96 -8.93 16.30 5.64
CA LEU A 96 -8.17 16.72 6.82
C LEU A 96 -8.79 18.06 7.22
N LEU A 97 -9.55 18.10 8.31
CA LEU A 97 -9.99 19.37 8.89
C LEU A 97 -8.75 20.26 9.04
N THR A 98 -8.69 21.32 8.24
CA THR A 98 -7.74 22.38 8.50
C THR A 98 -8.16 23.04 9.81
N ILE A 99 -7.24 23.70 10.52
CA ILE A 99 -7.56 24.36 11.80
C ILE A 99 -8.76 25.32 11.65
N ASP A 100 -8.99 25.82 10.44
CA ASP A 100 -10.08 26.73 10.07
C ASP A 100 -11.48 26.06 10.04
N ASP A 101 -11.57 24.73 9.97
CA ASP A 101 -12.83 23.99 9.89
C ASP A 101 -13.34 23.46 11.25
N LEU A 102 -12.57 23.68 12.33
CA LEU A 102 -13.02 23.37 13.69
C LEU A 102 -14.01 24.44 14.15
N PRO A 103 -15.24 24.09 14.59
CA PRO A 103 -16.15 25.09 15.11
C PRO A 103 -15.55 25.69 16.40
N GLU A 104 -15.14 26.96 16.33
CA GLU A 104 -14.75 27.74 17.50
C GLU A 104 -15.95 27.84 18.44
N HIS A 105 -15.99 26.97 19.45
CA HIS A 105 -16.93 27.11 20.54
C HIS A 105 -16.44 28.16 21.54
N GLU A 106 -17.24 29.23 21.62
CA GLU A 106 -17.32 30.29 22.65
C GLU A 106 -16.35 31.47 22.45
N HIS A 107 -16.75 32.75 22.39
CA HIS A 107 -17.80 33.45 23.14
C HIS A 107 -18.26 34.72 22.41
N HIS A 108 -19.54 35.05 22.61
CA HIS A 108 -20.20 36.37 22.55
C HIS A 108 -19.31 37.59 22.29
N HIS A 109 -19.71 38.46 21.35
CA HIS A 109 -20.03 39.87 21.63
C HIS A 109 -20.82 40.46 20.45
N HIS A 110 -22.08 40.82 20.72
CA HIS A 110 -22.87 41.70 19.86
C HIS A 110 -22.24 43.09 19.87
N HIS A 111 -21.83 43.62 18.71
CA HIS A 111 -21.78 45.05 18.51
C HIS A 111 -22.42 45.41 17.17
N HIS A 112 -23.44 46.26 17.30
CA HIS A 112 -24.21 46.89 16.24
C HIS A 112 -23.29 47.64 15.26
N HIS A 113 -23.58 47.50 13.97
CA HIS A 113 -23.22 48.49 12.97
C HIS A 113 -24.12 49.71 13.16
N ASP A 114 -23.54 50.88 13.41
CA ASP A 114 -24.13 52.18 13.11
C ASP A 114 -23.00 53.20 12.83
N ASP A 115 -23.30 54.07 11.86
CA ASP A 115 -22.72 55.37 11.53
C ASP A 115 -21.39 55.48 10.75
N ASP A 116 -21.55 55.69 9.44
CA ASP A 116 -21.32 56.95 8.71
C ASP A 116 -20.02 57.77 8.89
N ASP A 117 -19.60 58.27 7.71
CA ASP A 117 -18.98 59.56 7.38
C ASP A 117 -17.48 59.69 6.99
N ASP A 118 -17.36 60.35 5.84
CA ASP A 118 -16.35 61.31 5.37
C ASP A 118 -15.09 60.86 4.58
N HIS A 119 -15.24 61.02 3.25
CA HIS A 119 -14.43 61.85 2.33
C HIS A 119 -12.89 61.71 2.33
N ASP A 120 -12.32 61.38 1.17
CA ASP A 120 -11.69 62.41 0.31
C ASP A 120 -11.23 61.87 -1.06
N GLU A 121 -11.50 62.68 -2.07
CA GLU A 121 -11.16 62.54 -3.49
C GLU A 121 -9.65 62.74 -3.72
N HIS A 122 -9.06 62.11 -4.74
CA HIS A 122 -8.11 62.76 -5.67
C HIS A 122 -7.79 61.85 -6.87
N GLU A 123 -8.31 62.24 -8.04
CA GLU A 123 -7.79 61.86 -9.35
C GLU A 123 -6.56 62.70 -9.67
N HIS A 124 -5.46 62.08 -10.15
CA HIS A 124 -4.51 62.74 -11.05
C HIS A 124 -3.89 61.73 -12.02
N HIS A 125 -4.12 62.00 -13.30
CA HIS A 125 -3.55 61.27 -14.42
C HIS A 125 -2.19 61.86 -14.91
N HIS A 126 -1.40 60.98 -15.55
CA HIS A 126 -0.53 61.16 -16.73
C HIS A 126 0.98 61.57 -16.64
N HIS A 127 1.81 60.57 -17.01
CA HIS A 127 2.88 60.51 -18.04
C HIS A 127 4.37 60.91 -17.80
N HIS A 128 5.21 59.89 -18.07
CA HIS A 128 6.56 59.75 -18.67
C HIS A 128 7.77 60.57 -18.16
N ASP A 129 8.83 59.84 -17.76
CA ASP A 129 10.06 59.77 -18.55
C ASP A 129 10.88 58.49 -18.25
N HIS A 130 11.57 58.03 -19.30
CA HIS A 130 12.45 56.87 -19.39
C HIS A 130 13.74 57.04 -18.56
N ASP A 131 14.32 55.93 -18.11
CA ASP A 131 15.72 55.57 -18.43
C ASP A 131 16.02 54.14 -17.94
N ASP A 132 16.35 53.30 -18.93
CA ASP A 132 17.35 52.24 -18.96
C ASP A 132 17.57 51.35 -17.72
N ASP A 133 17.14 50.10 -17.82
CA ASP A 133 17.96 48.91 -17.52
C ASP A 133 17.20 47.65 -18.03
N ASP A 134 17.31 47.41 -19.34
CA ASP A 134 16.88 46.18 -20.02
C ASP A 134 17.95 45.09 -19.82
N HIS A 135 17.65 44.05 -19.05
CA HIS A 135 18.34 42.75 -18.98
C HIS A 135 17.46 41.81 -18.14
N ASP A 136 17.06 40.60 -18.51
CA ASP A 136 17.29 39.74 -19.66
C ASP A 136 16.08 38.80 -19.76
N GLU A 137 15.58 38.58 -20.97
CA GLU A 137 14.65 37.50 -21.28
C GLU A 137 15.43 36.18 -21.43
N ASP A 138 14.86 35.13 -20.85
CA ASP A 138 15.22 33.75 -21.07
C ASP A 138 15.30 33.41 -22.56
N GLU A 139 16.45 32.92 -23.03
CA GLU A 139 16.49 31.93 -24.10
C GLU A 139 17.79 31.11 -24.05
N HIS A 140 17.60 29.81 -24.26
CA HIS A 140 18.53 28.71 -24.10
C HIS A 140 19.84 28.88 -24.89
N GLU A 141 20.92 28.23 -24.42
CA GLU A 141 21.70 27.26 -25.21
C GLU A 141 22.98 26.78 -24.48
N HIS A 142 23.11 25.45 -24.38
CA HIS A 142 24.31 24.66 -24.65
C HIS A 142 25.52 24.52 -23.66
N HIS A 143 25.64 23.25 -23.21
CA HIS A 143 26.85 22.41 -23.12
C HIS A 143 27.66 22.29 -21.82
N HIS A 144 27.88 21.01 -21.51
CA HIS A 144 28.64 20.39 -20.43
C HIS A 144 30.13 20.73 -20.44
N HIS A 145 30.71 20.85 -19.25
CA HIS A 145 32.08 20.40 -19.01
C HIS A 145 32.14 19.61 -17.70
N HIS A 146 32.57 18.35 -17.83
CA HIS A 146 33.05 17.51 -16.75
C HIS A 146 34.41 18.04 -16.28
N ASP A 147 34.60 18.16 -14.97
CA ASP A 147 35.92 18.03 -14.37
C ASP A 147 35.97 16.70 -13.60
N HIS A 148 36.88 15.85 -14.07
CA HIS A 148 37.42 14.68 -13.42
C HIS A 148 38.31 15.10 -12.24
N ASP A 149 38.25 14.36 -11.14
CA ASP A 149 39.36 14.00 -10.25
C ASP A 149 38.82 12.86 -9.35
N ASP A 150 39.06 11.60 -9.76
CA ASP A 150 40.10 10.71 -9.23
C ASP A 150 39.65 9.99 -7.95
N ASP A 151 39.23 8.72 -8.09
CA ASP A 151 40.07 7.58 -7.68
C ASP A 151 39.31 6.23 -7.59
N HIS A 152 39.94 5.22 -8.18
CA HIS A 152 39.84 3.77 -7.94
C HIS A 152 38.79 2.90 -8.67
N ASP A 153 39.29 2.32 -9.78
CA ASP A 153 39.46 0.88 -10.05
C ASP A 153 38.29 -0.08 -9.76
N GLU A 154 37.67 -0.63 -10.81
CA GLU A 154 37.86 -2.02 -11.28
C GLU A 154 36.79 -2.39 -12.33
N ASP A 155 37.28 -2.63 -13.55
CA ASP A 155 36.92 -3.69 -14.49
C ASP A 155 35.58 -3.74 -15.26
N GLU A 156 35.79 -3.81 -16.60
CA GLU A 156 35.04 -4.60 -17.60
C GLU A 156 33.72 -4.05 -18.18
N HIS A 157 33.78 -3.38 -19.34
CA HIS A 157 33.52 -4.01 -20.66
C HIS A 157 33.43 -3.01 -21.84
N GLU A 158 33.82 -3.54 -22.99
CA GLU A 158 34.08 -2.92 -24.28
C GLU A 158 32.85 -2.34 -24.99
N HIS A 159 32.94 -1.12 -25.53
CA HIS A 159 32.17 -0.73 -26.72
C HIS A 159 33.02 0.16 -27.64
N HIS A 160 33.63 -0.46 -28.63
CA HIS A 160 34.15 0.22 -29.81
C HIS A 160 32.98 0.67 -30.69
N HIS A 161 32.85 1.98 -30.92
CA HIS A 161 32.16 2.50 -32.10
C HIS A 161 33.17 3.26 -32.96
N HIS A 162 33.62 2.60 -34.03
CA HIS A 162 34.21 3.26 -35.18
C HIS A 162 33.08 3.91 -35.99
N HIS A 163 33.14 5.22 -36.20
CA HIS A 163 32.43 5.89 -37.28
C HIS A 163 33.38 5.95 -38.48
N ASP A 164 33.14 5.11 -39.48
CA ASP A 164 33.63 5.35 -40.84
C ASP A 164 32.64 6.31 -41.52
N HIS A 165 33.14 7.50 -41.86
CA HIS A 165 32.52 8.40 -42.81
C HIS A 165 32.98 7.98 -44.20
N ASP A 166 32.05 7.58 -45.06
CA ASP A 166 32.26 7.61 -46.51
C ASP A 166 31.02 8.19 -47.21
N GLU A 167 31.33 9.07 -48.14
CA GLU A 167 30.47 9.94 -48.94
C GLU A 167 29.59 9.13 -49.91
N ASP A 168 28.37 9.62 -50.21
CA ASP A 168 27.91 9.89 -51.59
C ASP A 168 26.38 10.06 -51.72
N HIS A 169 26.00 11.16 -52.38
CA HIS A 169 24.89 11.32 -53.34
C HIS A 169 23.41 11.17 -52.93
N ASP A 170 22.72 12.32 -53.13
CA ASP A 170 21.49 12.52 -53.90
C ASP A 170 20.12 11.95 -53.47
N GLU A 171 19.17 12.90 -53.51
CA GLU A 171 17.76 12.76 -53.87
C GLU A 171 16.75 12.18 -52.86
N ASP A 172 15.65 12.93 -52.79
CA ASP A 172 14.28 12.51 -52.50
C ASP A 172 13.69 12.59 -51.08
N GLU A 173 12.63 13.40 -51.04
CA GLU A 173 11.53 13.51 -50.09
C GLU A 173 11.19 12.20 -49.38
N HIS A 174 11.46 12.05 -48.07
CA HIS A 174 10.66 11.14 -47.24
C HIS A 174 10.55 11.62 -45.79
N GLU A 175 9.30 11.60 -45.33
CA GLU A 175 8.74 11.93 -44.03
C GLU A 175 9.62 11.47 -42.84
N HIS A 176 10.12 12.43 -42.05
CA HIS A 176 10.74 12.15 -40.76
C HIS A 176 9.66 11.78 -39.73
N HIS A 177 9.32 10.50 -39.68
CA HIS A 177 8.74 9.91 -38.48
C HIS A 177 9.79 9.98 -37.36
N HIS A 178 9.57 10.89 -36.40
CA HIS A 178 10.30 10.91 -35.14
C HIS A 178 10.00 9.61 -34.37
N HIS A 179 10.87 8.61 -34.53
CA HIS A 179 10.97 7.54 -33.55
C HIS A 179 11.62 8.12 -32.30
N HIS A 180 10.77 8.56 -31.35
CA HIS A 180 11.15 8.61 -29.96
C HIS A 180 11.57 7.20 -29.55
N HIS A 181 12.87 6.94 -29.51
CA HIS A 181 13.39 5.83 -28.71
C HIS A 181 13.12 6.20 -27.25
N GLY A 182 11.98 5.71 -26.75
CA GLY A 182 11.76 5.56 -25.33
C GLY A 182 12.93 4.76 -24.79
N HIS A 183 13.79 5.41 -24.01
CA HIS A 183 14.62 4.69 -23.08
C HIS A 183 13.65 4.07 -22.08
N ASP A 184 13.31 2.80 -22.33
CA ASP A 184 12.75 1.90 -21.34
C ASP A 184 13.76 1.84 -20.19
N HIS A 185 13.55 2.73 -19.22
CA HIS A 185 14.06 2.55 -17.88
C HIS A 185 13.42 1.26 -17.38
N HIS A 186 14.09 0.15 -17.61
CA HIS A 186 13.83 -1.11 -16.92
C HIS A 186 14.11 -0.86 -15.44
N HIS A 187 13.12 -0.29 -14.77
CA HIS A 187 12.95 -0.44 -13.34
C HIS A 187 12.85 -1.95 -13.12
N HIS A 188 13.98 -2.56 -12.75
CA HIS A 188 14.00 -3.84 -12.09
C HIS A 188 13.32 -3.65 -10.74
N HIS A 189 11.99 -3.56 -10.74
CA HIS A 189 11.21 -4.01 -9.62
C HIS A 189 11.55 -5.50 -9.50
N HIS A 190 12.39 -5.80 -8.51
CA HIS A 190 12.46 -7.16 -8.00
C HIS A 190 11.07 -7.42 -7.39
N ASP A 191 10.13 -7.86 -8.22
CA ASP A 191 8.94 -8.56 -7.75
C ASP A 191 9.46 -9.83 -7.06
N HIS A 192 9.76 -9.71 -5.78
CA HIS A 192 9.97 -10.85 -4.91
C HIS A 192 8.63 -11.59 -4.85
N ASP A 193 8.49 -12.64 -5.64
CA ASP A 193 7.31 -13.50 -5.64
C ASP A 193 6.98 -13.89 -4.19
N ALA A 194 5.68 -13.94 -3.83
CA ALA A 194 5.26 -14.28 -2.46
C ALA A 194 5.85 -15.62 -1.96
N ASP A 195 6.23 -16.48 -2.91
CA ASP A 195 6.90 -17.76 -2.68
C ASP A 195 8.35 -17.63 -2.17
N GLU A 196 9.00 -16.47 -2.29
CA GLU A 196 10.33 -16.22 -1.71
C GLU A 196 10.27 -15.89 -0.22
N ILE A 197 9.11 -15.42 0.28
CA ILE A 197 8.94 -14.94 1.66
C ILE A 197 8.18 -15.95 2.54
N PHE A 198 7.24 -16.71 1.96
CA PHE A 198 6.40 -17.65 2.72
C PHE A 198 6.65 -19.11 2.40
N ASP A 199 6.72 -19.91 3.46
CA ASP A 199 6.56 -21.34 3.35
C ASP A 199 5.06 -21.68 3.31
N ASN A 200 4.69 -22.58 2.41
CA ASN A 200 3.34 -23.12 2.28
C ASN A 200 3.35 -24.64 2.49
N VAL A 201 2.57 -25.11 3.47
CA VAL A 201 2.31 -26.53 3.71
C VAL A 201 0.89 -26.85 3.28
N GLY A 202 0.73 -27.27 2.02
CA GLY A 202 -0.53 -27.74 1.46
C GLY A 202 -0.64 -29.27 1.49
N VAL A 203 -1.77 -29.80 1.99
CA VAL A 203 -2.01 -31.24 2.03
C VAL A 203 -3.43 -31.57 1.59
N GLU A 204 -3.55 -32.49 0.63
CA GLU A 204 -4.79 -33.20 0.33
C GLU A 204 -4.80 -34.55 1.06
N THR A 205 -5.92 -34.93 1.66
CA THR A 205 -6.01 -36.13 2.49
C THR A 205 -7.41 -36.73 2.51
N PRO A 206 -7.55 -38.06 2.38
CA PRO A 206 -8.81 -38.76 2.59
C PRO A 206 -9.12 -38.99 4.07
N LYS A 207 -8.21 -38.60 4.98
CA LYS A 207 -8.35 -38.80 6.42
C LYS A 207 -9.58 -38.05 6.95
N LYS A 208 -10.34 -38.73 7.81
CA LYS A 208 -11.39 -38.10 8.61
C LYS A 208 -10.81 -37.56 9.90
N PHE A 209 -11.18 -36.34 10.25
CA PHE A 209 -10.68 -35.64 11.42
C PHE A 209 -11.68 -35.68 12.56
N ASP A 210 -11.15 -35.68 13.78
CA ASP A 210 -11.91 -35.29 14.97
C ASP A 210 -11.85 -33.76 15.07
N GLU A 211 -13.00 -33.11 15.17
CA GLU A 211 -13.08 -31.66 15.31
C GLU A 211 -12.34 -31.14 16.55
N ALA A 212 -12.42 -31.86 17.67
CA ALA A 212 -11.71 -31.47 18.89
C ALA A 212 -10.18 -31.55 18.70
N ALA A 213 -9.70 -32.54 17.95
CA ALA A 213 -8.28 -32.64 17.60
C ALA A 213 -7.84 -31.49 16.69
N VAL A 214 -8.63 -31.13 15.67
CA VAL A 214 -8.33 -29.97 14.80
C VAL A 214 -8.27 -28.68 15.62
N ARG A 215 -9.24 -28.46 16.52
CA ARG A 215 -9.25 -27.30 17.42
C ARG A 215 -8.00 -27.23 18.30
N ALA A 216 -7.56 -28.37 18.84
CA ALA A 216 -6.34 -28.44 19.65
C ALA A 216 -5.09 -28.09 18.85
N VAL A 217 -4.95 -28.65 17.63
CA VAL A 217 -3.83 -28.34 16.74
C VAL A 217 -3.79 -26.86 16.40
N LEU A 218 -4.91 -26.24 16.02
CA LEU A 218 -4.95 -24.81 15.69
C LEU A 218 -4.59 -23.91 16.87
N ALA A 219 -4.91 -24.30 18.11
CA ALA A 219 -4.49 -23.57 19.30
C ALA A 219 -2.96 -23.64 19.52
N GLU A 220 -2.34 -24.77 19.16
CA GLU A 220 -0.90 -24.99 19.27
C GLU A 220 -0.09 -24.33 18.14
N LEU A 221 -0.70 -23.95 17.01
CA LEU A 221 0.00 -23.31 15.88
C LEU A 221 0.64 -21.95 16.22
N SER A 222 0.36 -21.40 17.40
CA SER A 222 1.05 -20.22 17.93
C SER A 222 2.45 -20.51 18.50
N ASP A 223 2.82 -21.78 18.67
CA ASP A 223 4.15 -22.20 19.12
C ASP A 223 5.19 -22.09 17.98
N GLU A 224 5.80 -20.91 17.88
CA GLU A 224 6.82 -20.61 16.85
C GLU A 224 8.03 -21.54 16.93
N ALA A 225 8.38 -22.04 18.12
CA ALA A 225 9.55 -22.91 18.29
C ALA A 225 9.32 -24.30 17.69
N ARG A 226 8.06 -24.77 17.69
CA ARG A 226 7.68 -26.07 17.14
C ARG A 226 7.32 -26.01 15.67
N PHE A 227 6.53 -25.01 15.26
CA PHE A 227 5.90 -24.97 13.94
C PHE A 227 6.46 -23.91 12.99
N GLY A 228 7.28 -22.98 13.47
CA GLY A 228 7.60 -21.75 12.75
C GLY A 228 6.54 -20.67 12.97
N SER A 229 6.74 -19.48 12.38
CA SER A 229 5.79 -18.38 12.53
C SER A 229 4.59 -18.61 11.59
N VAL A 230 3.56 -19.31 12.09
CA VAL A 230 2.33 -19.56 11.33
C VAL A 230 1.51 -18.27 11.25
N LEU A 231 1.12 -17.90 10.03
CA LEU A 231 0.42 -16.64 9.74
C LEU A 231 -1.04 -16.87 9.38
N ARG A 232 -1.32 -17.98 8.70
CA ARG A 232 -2.67 -18.40 8.35
C ARG A 232 -2.73 -19.92 8.23
N ALA A 233 -3.85 -20.49 8.62
CA ALA A 233 -4.18 -21.84 8.19
C ALA A 233 -5.64 -21.89 7.74
N LYS A 234 -5.92 -22.71 6.75
CA LYS A 234 -7.28 -22.98 6.28
C LYS A 234 -7.43 -24.47 6.02
N GLY A 235 -8.64 -24.98 6.19
CA GLY A 235 -8.93 -26.32 5.73
C GLY A 235 -10.40 -26.61 5.59
N ILE A 236 -10.68 -27.53 4.68
CA ILE A 236 -11.98 -28.11 4.41
C ILE A 236 -11.77 -29.61 4.56
N VAL A 237 -12.15 -30.16 5.71
CA VAL A 237 -11.84 -31.55 6.06
C VAL A 237 -13.10 -32.33 6.44
N PRO A 238 -13.20 -33.61 6.04
CA PRO A 238 -14.31 -34.44 6.47
C PRO A 238 -14.13 -34.76 7.96
N VAL A 239 -15.20 -34.63 8.74
CA VAL A 239 -15.24 -35.01 10.16
C VAL A 239 -16.12 -36.25 10.37
N ALA A 240 -16.19 -36.74 11.61
CA ALA A 240 -17.16 -37.76 12.00
C ALA A 240 -18.59 -37.35 11.61
N ASP A 241 -19.47 -38.34 11.43
CA ASP A 241 -20.89 -38.15 11.06
C ASP A 241 -21.17 -37.62 9.64
N GLY A 242 -20.17 -37.64 8.75
CA GLY A 242 -20.37 -37.29 7.33
C GLY A 242 -20.50 -35.78 7.06
N LYS A 243 -20.24 -34.96 8.07
CA LYS A 243 -20.15 -33.51 7.95
C LYS A 243 -18.75 -33.08 7.51
N TRP A 244 -18.65 -31.84 7.06
CA TRP A 244 -17.40 -31.21 6.65
C TRP A 244 -17.14 -29.99 7.49
N LEU A 245 -15.97 -29.96 8.10
CA LEU A 245 -15.49 -28.87 8.91
C LEU A 245 -14.64 -27.95 8.05
N HIS A 246 -15.07 -26.70 7.96
CA HIS A 246 -14.35 -25.60 7.34
C HIS A 246 -13.74 -24.81 8.49
N PHE A 247 -12.43 -24.57 8.45
CA PHE A 247 -11.75 -23.76 9.45
C PHE A 247 -10.88 -22.70 8.80
N ASP A 248 -10.82 -21.54 9.45
CA ASP A 248 -9.90 -20.45 9.17
C ASP A 248 -9.15 -20.13 10.47
N TYR A 249 -7.83 -20.06 10.41
CA TYR A 249 -6.96 -19.71 11.52
C TYR A 249 -6.09 -18.52 11.12
N VAL A 250 -5.95 -17.60 12.06
CA VAL A 250 -4.93 -16.55 12.10
C VAL A 250 -4.39 -16.49 13.53
N PRO A 251 -3.16 -16.04 13.77
CA PRO A 251 -2.60 -15.99 15.13
C PRO A 251 -3.57 -15.40 16.15
N GLY A 252 -3.87 -16.20 17.19
CA GLY A 252 -4.77 -15.83 18.29
C GLY A 252 -6.27 -15.98 18.02
N GLU A 253 -6.70 -16.40 16.83
CA GLU A 253 -8.12 -16.54 16.49
C GLU A 253 -8.38 -17.72 15.55
N SER A 254 -9.45 -18.46 15.80
CA SER A 254 -9.86 -19.59 14.98
C SER A 254 -11.36 -19.57 14.77
N ASP A 255 -11.77 -19.68 13.53
CA ASP A 255 -13.17 -19.76 13.14
C ASP A 255 -13.49 -21.13 12.55
N PHE A 256 -14.66 -21.66 12.90
CA PHE A 256 -15.08 -23.02 12.54
C PHE A 256 -16.52 -23.01 12.05
N ARG A 257 -16.73 -23.57 10.87
CA ARG A 257 -18.02 -23.64 10.19
C ARG A 257 -18.26 -25.04 9.67
N TYR A 258 -19.51 -25.45 9.64
CA TYR A 258 -19.90 -26.61 8.83
C TYR A 258 -20.32 -26.14 7.45
N GLY A 259 -19.77 -26.78 6.43
CA GLY A 259 -20.01 -26.41 5.04
C GLY A 259 -20.36 -27.61 4.15
N PRO A 260 -20.55 -27.36 2.84
CA PRO A 260 -20.73 -28.44 1.88
C PRO A 260 -19.51 -29.35 1.85
N ALA A 261 -19.74 -30.58 1.39
CA ALA A 261 -18.69 -31.54 1.12
C ALA A 261 -17.83 -31.10 -0.07
N ASP A 262 -16.55 -31.45 -0.02
CA ASP A 262 -15.61 -31.29 -1.15
C ASP A 262 -15.20 -32.68 -1.70
N TYR A 263 -14.46 -32.72 -2.81
CA TYR A 263 -14.02 -33.99 -3.43
C TYR A 263 -13.03 -34.76 -2.55
N THR A 264 -12.24 -34.07 -1.73
CA THR A 264 -11.31 -34.64 -0.74
C THR A 264 -11.02 -33.63 0.36
N GLY A 265 -10.48 -34.09 1.50
CA GLY A 265 -10.04 -33.19 2.57
C GLY A 265 -8.81 -32.41 2.14
N ARG A 266 -8.79 -31.10 2.40
CA ARG A 266 -7.65 -30.24 2.06
C ARG A 266 -7.36 -29.26 3.18
N LEU A 267 -6.09 -29.03 3.45
CA LEU A 267 -5.65 -27.96 4.34
C LEU A 267 -4.38 -27.30 3.81
N CYS A 268 -4.18 -26.05 4.20
CA CYS A 268 -3.04 -25.23 3.83
C CYS A 268 -2.64 -24.42 5.06
N VAL A 269 -1.34 -24.41 5.36
CA VAL A 269 -0.73 -23.60 6.42
C VAL A 269 0.33 -22.72 5.76
N ILE A 270 0.24 -21.40 5.98
CA ILE A 270 1.14 -20.40 5.43
C ILE A 270 1.84 -19.70 6.58
N GLY A 271 3.15 -19.50 6.45
CA GLY A 271 3.96 -18.87 7.48
C GLY A 271 5.41 -18.65 7.07
N VAL A 272 6.25 -18.28 8.03
CA VAL A 272 7.71 -18.08 7.84
C VAL A 272 8.47 -19.13 8.63
N LYS A 273 9.44 -19.78 7.98
CA LYS A 273 10.28 -20.85 8.55
C LYS A 273 9.45 -22.00 9.11
N LEU A 274 8.47 -22.45 8.33
CA LEU A 274 7.54 -23.48 8.76
C LEU A 274 8.23 -24.83 8.92
N ASN A 275 7.90 -25.52 10.00
CA ASN A 275 8.29 -26.92 10.19
C ASN A 275 7.22 -27.83 9.59
N GLU A 276 7.32 -28.07 8.28
CA GLU A 276 6.36 -28.89 7.53
C GLU A 276 6.09 -30.25 8.20
N LYS A 277 7.15 -30.93 8.65
CA LYS A 277 7.03 -32.24 9.30
C LYS A 277 6.22 -32.16 10.60
N ALA A 278 6.53 -31.20 11.47
CA ALA A 278 5.80 -31.03 12.72
C ALA A 278 4.33 -30.65 12.48
N ILE A 279 4.05 -29.83 11.46
CA ILE A 279 2.69 -29.44 11.07
C ILE A 279 1.92 -30.68 10.59
N ARG A 280 2.48 -31.46 9.66
CA ARG A 280 1.88 -32.71 9.18
C ARG A 280 1.60 -33.67 10.33
N GLU A 281 2.58 -33.91 11.20
CA GLU A 281 2.44 -34.78 12.38
C GLU A 281 1.35 -34.30 13.34
N ALA A 282 1.21 -32.99 13.57
CA ALA A 282 0.17 -32.44 14.43
C ALA A 282 -1.24 -32.70 13.89
N PHE A 283 -1.43 -32.55 12.57
CA PHE A 283 -2.67 -32.97 11.90
C PHE A 283 -2.79 -34.50 11.72
N GLY A 284 -1.79 -35.26 12.16
CA GLY A 284 -1.66 -36.71 12.00
C GLY A 284 -1.68 -37.13 10.53
N LEU A 285 -1.00 -36.36 9.70
CA LEU A 285 -0.72 -36.60 8.30
C LEU A 285 0.74 -37.09 8.24
N GLU A 286 0.99 -38.22 7.58
CA GLU A 286 2.34 -38.77 7.40
C GLU A 286 3.14 -38.00 6.35
#